data_AF-A0A5B0L3A2-F1
#
_entry.id   AF-A0A5B0L3A2-F1
#
_cell.length_a   1.000
_cell.length_b   1.000
_cell.length_c   1.000
_cell.angle_alpha   90.00
_cell.angle_beta   90.00
_cell.angle_gamma   90.00
#
_symmetry.space_group_name_H-M   'P 1'
#
loop_
_entity.id
_entity.type
_entity.pdbx_description
1 polymer ?
#
loop_
_entity_poly.entity_id
_entity_poly.type
_entity_poly.pdbx_seq_one_letter_code
_entity_poly.pdbx_strand_id
1 'polypeptide(L)'
;MKHSGARFRFARVPAGTGRDKVRAKNGNHKRYCRDLYRLAFGKESTPIVWIVETTPVRFLPVSPVATAPAPAPSYLRPDQLAEVLDRHARWIKGQPGGARANLALADLEGADLSQRDLRGARLVGAKLARCRLSGTNLAGADLFGVDLRDADITRANLMQTDLRGARLRSADFSNANLRDADLRAGTMEPGGTARRGAGPDAHPDVQDAEATRQTHRTALARLQGGVTAEGGIPTDLTGAVLAGANLTDADLCGAVLQNADLSGAVLTDANLSGARLNGANLTGALLDGCTFDNADLVGTRMVDCDLSQAKLGSACLTRPIDSMGSEIQRAIFDHERWIDSVGQRGERAELDGTDLSRADLRGVNLSAASLRGANLSDAALTGARLMMADLSGANLERANLMGADLSGANLSFARLTGADLTRVNLGPAEIKDPSGRPTGRSWAANLMGADLRQAMLTDSRMVQANLTDADLENADLDGADLAGAKLQRAHLKGKAPRRR
;
A
#
# COMPACT_ATOMS: atom_id res chain seq x y z
N MET A 1 24.54 15.16 -3.79
CA MET A 1 23.36 14.32 -4.02
C MET A 1 23.22 14.04 -5.51
N LYS A 2 23.06 12.78 -5.93
CA LYS A 2 22.85 12.40 -7.34
C LYS A 2 21.37 12.08 -7.55
N HIS A 3 20.63 12.99 -8.17
CA HIS A 3 19.43 12.65 -8.92
C HIS A 3 19.63 13.14 -10.36
N SER A 4 19.12 12.36 -11.32
CA SER A 4 19.17 12.59 -12.77
C SER A 4 20.57 12.81 -13.37
N GLY A 5 21.42 11.78 -13.41
CA GLY A 5 22.50 11.64 -14.42
C GLY A 5 23.57 12.73 -14.59
N ALA A 6 23.53 13.84 -13.85
CA ALA A 6 24.43 14.98 -13.98
C ALA A 6 25.50 14.95 -12.88
N ARG A 7 26.77 15.15 -13.27
CA ARG A 7 27.86 15.42 -12.33
C ARG A 7 27.96 16.93 -12.12
N PHE A 8 27.72 17.40 -10.90
CA PHE A 8 27.95 18.80 -10.51
C PHE A 8 29.38 18.95 -9.97
N ARG A 9 30.15 19.89 -10.54
CA ARG A 9 31.39 20.41 -9.92
C ARG A 9 31.11 21.81 -9.39
N PHE A 10 31.40 22.06 -8.12
CA PHE A 10 31.35 23.39 -7.53
C PHE A 10 32.76 23.98 -7.54
N ALA A 11 32.93 25.17 -8.09
CA ALA A 11 34.19 25.92 -8.04
C ALA A 11 33.93 27.33 -7.50
N ARG A 12 34.86 27.82 -6.66
CA ARG A 12 34.83 29.15 -6.04
C ARG A 12 35.54 30.13 -6.99
N VAL A 13 34.83 31.14 -7.49
CA VAL A 13 35.44 32.20 -8.32
C VAL A 13 35.49 33.51 -7.52
N PRO A 14 36.63 34.24 -7.46
CA PRO A 14 36.71 35.54 -6.82
C PRO A 14 35.90 36.60 -7.60
N ALA A 15 35.28 37.54 -6.89
CA ALA A 15 34.52 38.62 -7.49
C ALA A 15 35.45 39.57 -8.28
N GLY A 16 35.28 39.64 -9.60
CA GLY A 16 36.09 40.56 -10.40
C GLY A 16 36.03 40.47 -11.93
N THR A 17 35.19 39.62 -12.55
CA THR A 17 35.15 39.51 -14.02
C THR A 17 33.75 39.66 -14.59
N GLY A 18 33.62 40.66 -15.48
CA GLY A 18 32.68 40.79 -16.60
C GLY A 18 31.25 40.28 -16.43
N ARG A 19 30.30 41.21 -16.30
CA ARG A 19 28.87 40.97 -16.55
C ARG A 19 28.67 40.58 -18.02
N ASP A 20 28.63 39.29 -18.35
CA ASP A 20 28.06 38.85 -19.62
C ASP A 20 27.16 37.61 -19.51
N LYS A 21 25.86 37.92 -19.66
CA LYS A 21 24.69 37.13 -20.07
C LYS A 21 24.83 35.60 -20.13
N VAL A 22 24.19 34.93 -19.17
CA VAL A 22 23.62 33.58 -19.36
C VAL A 22 22.09 33.66 -19.22
N ARG A 23 21.38 33.61 -20.35
CA ARG A 23 19.92 33.45 -20.42
C ARG A 23 19.56 31.99 -20.12
N ALA A 24 19.04 31.72 -18.92
CA ALA A 24 18.42 30.43 -18.59
C ALA A 24 17.01 30.34 -19.20
N LYS A 25 16.70 29.23 -19.87
CA LYS A 25 15.51 29.05 -20.72
C LYS A 25 14.22 28.61 -20.01
N ASN A 26 14.15 28.51 -18.68
CA ASN A 26 12.91 28.11 -17.99
C ASN A 26 12.76 28.73 -16.58
N GLY A 27 11.58 29.33 -16.31
CA GLY A 27 11.28 30.08 -15.07
C GLY A 27 11.21 29.23 -13.79
N ASN A 28 10.84 27.96 -13.89
CA ASN A 28 10.68 27.07 -12.73
C ASN A 28 12.00 26.66 -12.07
N HIS A 29 13.10 26.64 -12.83
CA HIS A 29 14.42 26.23 -12.34
C HIS A 29 15.07 27.28 -11.41
N LYS A 30 14.74 28.57 -11.56
CA LYS A 30 15.25 29.65 -10.69
C LYS A 30 14.68 29.60 -9.28
N ARG A 31 13.42 29.15 -9.13
CA ARG A 31 12.75 29.07 -7.82
C ARG A 31 13.33 27.94 -6.97
N TYR A 32 13.52 26.77 -7.59
CA TYR A 32 14.07 25.59 -6.94
C TYR A 32 15.50 25.79 -6.41
N CYS A 33 16.40 26.40 -7.20
CA CYS A 33 17.76 26.70 -6.75
C CYS A 33 17.81 27.77 -5.65
N ARG A 34 16.85 28.71 -5.64
CA ARG A 34 16.76 29.76 -4.62
C ARG A 34 16.25 29.22 -3.29
N ASP A 35 15.35 28.25 -3.33
CA ASP A 35 14.75 27.64 -2.13
C ASP A 35 15.72 26.65 -1.47
N LEU A 36 16.52 25.90 -2.25
CA LEU A 36 17.63 25.08 -1.75
C LEU A 36 18.74 25.91 -1.06
N TYR A 37 19.03 27.12 -1.56
CA TYR A 37 20.03 28.01 -0.95
C TYR A 37 19.56 28.56 0.40
N ARG A 38 18.27 28.89 0.53
CA ARG A 38 17.68 29.34 1.81
C ARG A 38 17.63 28.24 2.86
N LEU A 39 17.45 26.99 2.43
CA LEU A 39 17.46 25.83 3.32
C LEU A 39 18.86 25.51 3.86
N ALA A 40 19.91 25.79 3.09
CA ALA A 40 21.27 25.38 3.43
C ALA A 40 22.08 26.41 4.24
N PHE A 41 21.83 27.73 4.13
CA PHE A 41 22.78 28.74 4.65
C PHE A 41 22.21 29.94 5.43
N GLY A 42 20.90 30.02 5.68
CA GLY A 42 20.34 31.08 6.53
C GLY A 42 20.43 32.50 5.95
N LYS A 43 19.59 33.41 6.45
CA LYS A 43 19.53 34.80 6.00
C LYS A 43 20.68 35.59 6.63
N GLU A 44 21.80 35.75 5.93
CA GLU A 44 22.69 36.92 5.95
C GLU A 44 24.06 36.52 5.38
N SER A 45 24.34 36.93 4.13
CA SER A 45 25.68 37.26 3.57
C SER A 45 25.60 37.37 2.04
N THR A 46 26.38 38.31 1.50
CA THR A 46 26.64 38.74 0.09
C THR A 46 26.37 37.78 -1.10
N PRO A 47 26.03 38.31 -2.29
CA PRO A 47 25.64 37.49 -3.44
C PRO A 47 26.85 36.84 -4.12
N ILE A 48 26.95 35.52 -4.01
CA ILE A 48 27.91 34.70 -4.78
C ILE A 48 27.22 34.25 -6.08
N VAL A 49 27.82 34.56 -7.23
CA VAL A 49 27.36 34.07 -8.54
C VAL A 49 27.94 32.68 -8.78
N TRP A 50 27.07 31.69 -8.98
CA TRP A 50 27.47 30.32 -9.35
C TRP A 50 27.32 30.11 -10.86
N ILE A 51 28.36 29.58 -11.49
CA ILE A 51 28.34 29.14 -12.90
C ILE A 51 28.01 27.63 -12.90
N VAL A 52 26.94 27.25 -13.60
CA VAL A 52 26.63 25.85 -13.89
C VAL A 52 27.24 25.52 -15.25
N GLU A 53 28.39 24.86 -15.27
CA GLU A 53 28.93 24.29 -16.50
C GLU A 53 28.29 22.92 -16.76
N THR A 54 27.44 22.86 -17.78
CA THR A 54 26.99 21.59 -18.35
C THR A 54 27.96 21.18 -19.44
N THR A 55 28.81 20.17 -19.20
CA THR A 55 29.55 19.51 -20.27
C THR A 55 28.57 18.59 -21.04
N PRO A 56 28.36 18.79 -22.35
CA PRO A 56 27.59 17.85 -23.14
C PRO A 56 28.39 16.55 -23.28
N VAL A 57 27.88 15.48 -22.70
CA VAL A 57 28.38 14.13 -22.99
C VAL A 57 28.02 13.84 -24.45
N ARG A 58 29.04 13.79 -25.32
CA ARG A 58 28.87 13.26 -26.69
C ARG A 58 28.51 11.78 -26.56
N PHE A 59 27.26 11.44 -26.82
CA PHE A 59 26.88 10.07 -27.12
C PHE A 59 27.50 9.71 -28.47
N LEU A 60 28.46 8.79 -28.46
CA LEU A 60 28.77 8.03 -29.67
C LEU A 60 27.47 7.30 -30.07
N PRO A 61 27.04 7.32 -31.34
CA PRO A 61 25.90 6.53 -31.75
C PRO A 61 26.26 5.06 -31.54
N VAL A 62 25.62 4.44 -30.56
CA VAL A 62 25.59 2.99 -30.48
C VAL A 62 24.78 2.57 -31.70
N SER A 63 25.43 1.94 -32.67
CA SER A 63 24.74 1.30 -33.79
C SER A 63 23.57 0.50 -33.21
N PRO A 64 22.34 0.60 -33.78
CA PRO A 64 21.27 -0.26 -33.33
C PRO A 64 21.73 -1.69 -33.56
N VAL A 65 22.03 -2.41 -32.48
CA VAL A 65 22.04 -3.86 -32.53
C VAL A 65 20.63 -4.18 -32.98
N ALA A 66 20.50 -4.67 -34.21
CA ALA A 66 19.25 -5.18 -34.72
C ALA A 66 18.79 -6.26 -33.73
N THR A 67 17.88 -5.89 -32.84
CA THR A 67 17.15 -6.85 -32.05
C THR A 67 16.34 -7.63 -33.06
N ALA A 68 16.69 -8.89 -33.24
CA ALA A 68 15.84 -9.80 -33.99
C ALA A 68 14.41 -9.63 -33.43
N PRO A 69 13.38 -9.49 -34.29
CA PRO A 69 12.02 -9.39 -33.82
C PRO A 69 11.77 -10.54 -32.84
N ALA A 70 11.17 -10.24 -31.68
CA ALA A 70 10.79 -11.26 -30.72
C ALA A 70 10.07 -12.38 -31.49
N PRO A 71 10.42 -13.66 -31.28
CA PRO A 71 9.80 -14.75 -32.01
C PRO A 71 8.29 -14.61 -31.89
N ALA A 72 7.63 -14.55 -33.05
CA ALA A 72 6.19 -14.39 -33.13
C ALA A 72 5.51 -15.43 -32.22
N PRO A 73 4.45 -15.06 -31.49
CA PRO A 73 3.71 -16.03 -30.68
C PRO A 73 3.33 -17.21 -31.57
N SER A 74 3.77 -18.42 -31.19
CA SER A 74 3.36 -19.64 -31.86
C SER A 74 1.93 -19.92 -31.43
N TYR A 75 0.97 -19.41 -32.20
CA TYR A 75 -0.44 -19.75 -32.04
C TYR A 75 -0.58 -21.27 -32.19
N LEU A 76 -1.02 -21.94 -31.13
CA LEU A 76 -1.31 -23.37 -31.15
C LEU A 76 -2.73 -23.54 -31.65
N ARG A 77 -2.88 -24.21 -32.79
CA ARG A 77 -4.22 -24.59 -33.26
C ARG A 77 -4.85 -25.58 -32.27
N PRO A 78 -6.19 -25.65 -32.18
CA PRO A 78 -6.88 -26.55 -31.25
C PRO A 78 -6.48 -28.03 -31.38
N ASP A 79 -6.20 -28.51 -32.60
CA ASP A 79 -5.72 -29.87 -32.87
C ASP A 79 -4.35 -30.12 -32.23
N GLN A 80 -3.43 -29.18 -32.38
CA GLN A 80 -2.07 -29.29 -31.83
C GLN A 80 -2.08 -29.22 -30.30
N LEU A 81 -2.92 -28.34 -29.73
CA LEU A 81 -3.11 -28.28 -28.28
C LEU A 81 -3.66 -29.60 -27.74
N ALA A 82 -4.69 -30.16 -28.39
CA ALA A 82 -5.28 -31.44 -27.99
C ALA A 82 -4.25 -32.57 -28.00
N GLU A 83 -3.36 -32.61 -29.01
CA GLU A 83 -2.28 -33.61 -29.08
C GLU A 83 -1.28 -33.47 -27.91
N VAL A 84 -0.87 -32.24 -27.59
CA VAL A 84 0.03 -31.98 -26.45
C VAL A 84 -0.63 -32.41 -25.14
N LEU A 85 -1.91 -32.09 -24.96
CA LEU A 85 -2.67 -32.45 -23.76
C LEU A 85 -2.86 -33.97 -23.63
N ASP A 86 -3.14 -34.68 -24.72
CA ASP A 86 -3.27 -36.14 -24.71
C ASP A 86 -1.95 -36.83 -24.36
N ARG A 87 -0.84 -36.38 -24.97
CA ARG A 87 0.50 -36.86 -24.62
C ARG A 87 0.85 -36.58 -23.16
N HIS A 88 0.44 -35.44 -22.61
CA HIS A 88 0.66 -35.14 -21.21
C HIS A 88 -0.17 -36.01 -20.28
N ALA A 89 -1.43 -36.27 -20.62
CA ALA A 89 -2.27 -37.20 -19.87
C ALA A 89 -1.68 -38.62 -19.85
N ARG A 90 -1.10 -39.07 -20.97
CA ARG A 90 -0.36 -40.33 -21.05
C ARG A 90 0.91 -40.31 -20.20
N TRP A 91 1.64 -39.20 -20.19
CA TRP A 91 2.84 -39.03 -19.35
C TRP A 91 2.54 -39.15 -17.86
N ILE A 92 1.50 -38.48 -17.38
CA ILE A 92 1.04 -38.58 -15.98
C ILE A 92 0.70 -40.03 -15.60
N LYS A 93 0.15 -40.81 -16.54
CA LYS A 93 -0.22 -42.22 -16.34
C LYS A 93 0.93 -43.20 -16.59
N GLY A 94 2.12 -42.74 -16.96
CA GLY A 94 3.25 -43.61 -17.34
C GLY A 94 3.02 -44.44 -18.60
N GLN A 95 2.15 -44.00 -19.51
CA GLN A 95 1.77 -44.74 -20.71
C GLN A 95 2.71 -44.48 -21.90
N PRO A 96 2.89 -45.45 -22.82
CA PRO A 96 3.69 -45.27 -24.03
C PRO A 96 3.28 -44.06 -24.88
N GLY A 97 4.28 -43.36 -25.41
CA GLY A 97 4.09 -42.13 -26.19
C GLY A 97 3.66 -40.92 -25.36
N GLY A 98 3.65 -41.02 -24.03
CA GLY A 98 3.44 -39.88 -23.14
C GLY A 98 4.63 -38.92 -23.13
N ALA A 99 4.36 -37.61 -23.08
CA ALA A 99 5.36 -36.59 -22.87
C ALA A 99 4.82 -35.43 -22.01
N ARG A 100 5.68 -34.86 -21.16
CA ARG A 100 5.36 -33.65 -20.36
C ARG A 100 4.93 -32.50 -21.29
N ALA A 101 3.83 -31.81 -20.95
CA ALA A 101 3.35 -30.68 -21.74
C ALA A 101 4.39 -29.55 -21.71
N ASN A 102 4.80 -29.11 -22.90
CA ASN A 102 5.65 -27.94 -23.09
C ASN A 102 4.86 -26.90 -23.89
N LEU A 103 4.28 -25.96 -23.17
CA LEU A 103 3.45 -24.86 -23.67
C LEU A 103 4.13 -23.51 -23.43
N ALA A 104 5.45 -23.51 -23.19
CA ALA A 104 6.19 -22.27 -22.95
C ALA A 104 6.04 -21.32 -24.15
N LEU A 105 5.79 -20.05 -23.86
CA LEU A 105 5.63 -18.97 -24.83
C LEU A 105 4.46 -19.14 -25.82
N ALA A 106 3.61 -20.15 -25.61
CA ALA A 106 2.43 -20.43 -26.42
C ALA A 106 1.39 -19.30 -26.30
N ASP A 107 0.66 -19.08 -27.39
CA ASP A 107 -0.55 -18.26 -27.36
C ASP A 107 -1.76 -19.18 -27.22
N LEU A 108 -2.41 -19.13 -26.06
CA LEU A 108 -3.54 -19.98 -25.68
C LEU A 108 -4.71 -19.12 -25.19
N GLU A 109 -4.72 -17.82 -25.53
CA GLU A 109 -5.71 -16.87 -25.03
C GLU A 109 -7.15 -17.37 -25.25
N GLY A 110 -7.96 -17.37 -24.19
CA GLY A 110 -9.34 -17.85 -24.22
C GLY A 110 -9.53 -19.37 -24.35
N ALA A 111 -8.45 -20.17 -24.28
CA ALA A 111 -8.56 -21.62 -24.33
C ALA A 111 -9.29 -22.20 -23.10
N ASP A 112 -9.94 -23.34 -23.30
CA ASP A 112 -10.57 -24.12 -22.22
C ASP A 112 -9.66 -25.28 -21.81
N LEU A 113 -9.09 -25.15 -20.62
CA LEU A 113 -8.22 -26.12 -19.98
C LEU A 113 -8.81 -26.61 -18.65
N SER A 114 -10.11 -26.38 -18.43
CA SER A 114 -10.81 -26.72 -17.19
C SER A 114 -10.67 -28.20 -16.86
N GLN A 115 -10.49 -28.52 -15.57
CA GLN A 115 -10.38 -29.89 -15.04
C GLN A 115 -9.24 -30.75 -15.63
N ARG A 116 -8.31 -30.14 -16.38
CA ARG A 116 -7.15 -30.86 -16.93
C ARG A 116 -6.11 -31.12 -15.85
N ASP A 117 -5.41 -32.24 -15.98
CA ASP A 117 -4.21 -32.50 -15.20
C ASP A 117 -3.00 -32.00 -15.98
N LEU A 118 -2.46 -30.86 -15.54
CA LEU A 118 -1.30 -30.16 -16.09
C LEU A 118 -0.17 -30.11 -15.05
N ARG A 119 -0.12 -31.06 -14.12
CA ARG A 119 0.90 -31.10 -13.08
C ARG A 119 2.30 -31.14 -13.66
N GLY A 120 3.14 -30.26 -13.15
CA GLY A 120 4.47 -30.07 -13.67
C GLY A 120 4.51 -29.52 -15.10
N ALA A 121 3.43 -29.16 -15.78
CA ALA A 121 3.54 -28.64 -17.15
C ALA A 121 4.46 -27.39 -17.23
N ARG A 122 5.12 -27.19 -18.37
CA ARG A 122 5.97 -26.01 -18.59
C ARG A 122 5.18 -24.95 -19.37
N LEU A 123 4.85 -23.85 -18.72
CA LEU A 123 3.96 -22.78 -19.20
C LEU A 123 4.63 -21.40 -19.14
N VAL A 124 5.96 -21.36 -19.00
CA VAL A 124 6.77 -20.14 -18.95
C VAL A 124 6.37 -19.15 -20.03
N GLY A 125 5.94 -17.95 -19.63
CA GLY A 125 5.57 -16.87 -20.55
C GLY A 125 4.45 -17.18 -21.52
N ALA A 126 3.65 -18.22 -21.27
CA ALA A 126 2.46 -18.52 -22.06
C ALA A 126 1.41 -17.41 -21.88
N LYS A 127 0.65 -17.15 -22.93
CA LYS A 127 -0.53 -16.26 -22.85
C LYS A 127 -1.76 -17.10 -22.59
N LEU A 128 -2.29 -16.97 -21.39
CA LEU A 128 -3.49 -17.64 -20.88
C LEU A 128 -4.56 -16.62 -20.44
N ALA A 129 -4.47 -15.38 -20.94
CA ALA A 129 -5.47 -14.37 -20.63
C ALA A 129 -6.86 -14.89 -21.02
N ARG A 130 -7.86 -14.61 -20.18
CA ARG A 130 -9.27 -15.00 -20.41
C ARG A 130 -9.51 -16.51 -20.58
N CYS A 131 -8.55 -17.36 -20.23
CA CYS A 131 -8.72 -18.81 -20.28
C CYS A 131 -9.66 -19.33 -19.19
N ARG A 132 -10.24 -20.50 -19.43
CA ARG A 132 -10.90 -21.30 -18.38
C ARG A 132 -9.94 -22.36 -17.88
N LEU A 133 -9.55 -22.24 -16.61
CA LEU A 133 -8.64 -23.11 -15.87
C LEU A 133 -9.32 -23.64 -14.59
N SER A 134 -10.66 -23.58 -14.54
CA SER A 134 -11.42 -23.97 -13.35
C SER A 134 -11.15 -25.43 -12.98
N GLY A 135 -10.72 -25.65 -11.73
CA GLY A 135 -10.33 -26.96 -11.19
C GLY A 135 -9.20 -27.68 -11.93
N THR A 136 -8.42 -26.98 -12.75
CA THR A 136 -7.24 -27.53 -13.39
C THR A 136 -6.18 -27.84 -12.33
N ASN A 137 -5.46 -28.96 -12.50
CA ASN A 137 -4.35 -29.33 -11.63
C ASN A 137 -3.04 -28.85 -12.24
N LEU A 138 -2.49 -27.76 -11.71
CA LEU A 138 -1.24 -27.13 -12.13
C LEU A 138 -0.11 -27.34 -11.10
N ALA A 139 -0.26 -28.24 -10.12
CA ALA A 139 0.73 -28.38 -9.06
C ALA A 139 2.13 -28.64 -9.61
N GLY A 140 3.11 -27.87 -9.11
CA GLY A 140 4.50 -27.91 -9.55
C GLY A 140 4.76 -27.43 -10.98
N ALA A 141 3.77 -26.87 -11.68
CA ALA A 141 3.96 -26.30 -13.01
C ALA A 141 4.85 -25.05 -12.97
N ASP A 142 5.63 -24.86 -14.04
CA ASP A 142 6.44 -23.65 -14.23
C ASP A 142 5.59 -22.62 -14.99
N LEU A 143 5.10 -21.61 -14.26
CA LEU A 143 4.25 -20.52 -14.73
C LEU A 143 5.02 -19.18 -14.74
N PHE A 144 6.34 -19.21 -14.75
CA PHE A 144 7.18 -18.02 -14.69
C PHE A 144 6.81 -17.03 -15.80
N GLY A 145 6.49 -15.79 -15.43
CA GLY A 145 6.13 -14.73 -16.38
C GLY A 145 4.87 -15.00 -17.22
N VAL A 146 4.00 -15.92 -16.80
CA VAL A 146 2.74 -16.22 -17.51
C VAL A 146 1.80 -15.01 -17.51
N ASP A 147 0.97 -14.89 -18.56
CA ASP A 147 -0.11 -13.91 -18.62
C ASP A 147 -1.46 -14.60 -18.39
N LEU A 148 -2.08 -14.38 -17.23
CA LEU A 148 -3.35 -14.95 -16.79
C LEU A 148 -4.42 -13.88 -16.56
N ARG A 149 -4.27 -12.69 -17.14
CA ARG A 149 -5.22 -11.59 -16.95
C ARG A 149 -6.65 -12.03 -17.29
N ASP A 150 -7.59 -11.70 -16.41
CA ASP A 150 -9.01 -12.01 -16.56
C ASP A 150 -9.33 -13.51 -16.75
N ALA A 151 -8.42 -14.42 -16.38
CA ALA A 151 -8.64 -15.87 -16.47
C ALA A 151 -9.45 -16.38 -15.28
N ASP A 152 -10.27 -17.41 -15.51
CA ASP A 152 -10.96 -18.17 -14.46
C ASP A 152 -10.07 -19.33 -14.03
N ILE A 153 -9.52 -19.26 -12.83
CA ILE A 153 -8.61 -20.23 -12.21
C ILE A 153 -9.26 -20.77 -10.92
N THR A 154 -10.59 -20.67 -10.82
CA THR A 154 -11.33 -21.02 -9.61
C THR A 154 -11.14 -22.49 -9.26
N ARG A 155 -10.92 -22.78 -7.97
CA ARG A 155 -10.72 -24.16 -7.45
C ARG A 155 -9.55 -24.92 -8.09
N ALA A 156 -8.67 -24.27 -8.84
CA ALA A 156 -7.50 -24.90 -9.42
C ALA A 156 -6.47 -25.24 -8.34
N ASN A 157 -5.63 -26.25 -8.60
CA ASN A 157 -4.52 -26.62 -7.73
C ASN A 157 -3.21 -26.06 -8.29
N LEU A 158 -2.67 -25.01 -7.69
CA LEU A 158 -1.40 -24.36 -8.01
C LEU A 158 -0.34 -24.57 -6.91
N MET A 159 -0.43 -25.66 -6.14
CA MET A 159 0.58 -25.92 -5.12
C MET A 159 1.98 -25.95 -5.72
N GLN A 160 2.93 -25.26 -5.07
CA GLN A 160 4.35 -25.24 -5.45
C GLN A 160 4.62 -24.77 -6.89
N THR A 161 3.74 -23.95 -7.48
CA THR A 161 4.01 -23.35 -8.81
C THR A 161 4.97 -22.17 -8.72
N ASP A 162 5.79 -21.99 -9.76
CA ASP A 162 6.56 -20.76 -9.96
C ASP A 162 5.73 -19.75 -10.74
N LEU A 163 5.22 -18.72 -10.08
CA LEU A 163 4.42 -17.63 -10.64
C LEU A 163 5.20 -16.31 -10.69
N ARG A 164 6.53 -16.35 -10.55
CA ARG A 164 7.31 -15.10 -10.46
C ARG A 164 7.16 -14.26 -11.72
N GLY A 165 6.86 -12.98 -11.52
CA GLY A 165 6.64 -12.02 -12.60
C GLY A 165 5.41 -12.29 -13.45
N ALA A 166 4.47 -13.13 -12.99
CA ALA A 166 3.22 -13.38 -13.69
C ALA A 166 2.31 -12.15 -13.70
N ARG A 167 1.48 -12.02 -14.75
CA ARG A 167 0.41 -11.03 -14.83
C ARG A 167 -0.92 -11.69 -14.51
N LEU A 168 -1.47 -11.35 -13.36
CA LEU A 168 -2.64 -11.99 -12.75
C LEU A 168 -3.78 -10.98 -12.52
N ARG A 169 -3.69 -9.79 -13.13
CA ARG A 169 -4.68 -8.71 -12.97
C ARG A 169 -6.09 -9.20 -13.27
N SER A 170 -7.01 -8.94 -12.35
CA SER A 170 -8.43 -9.34 -12.44
C SER A 170 -8.69 -10.84 -12.65
N ALA A 171 -7.69 -11.72 -12.48
CA ALA A 171 -7.91 -13.16 -12.55
C ALA A 171 -8.67 -13.66 -11.33
N ASP A 172 -9.48 -14.71 -11.52
CA ASP A 172 -10.29 -15.31 -10.46
C ASP A 172 -9.65 -16.60 -9.94
N PHE A 173 -9.03 -16.52 -8.76
CA PHE A 173 -8.46 -17.61 -7.98
C PHE A 173 -9.38 -18.05 -6.84
N SER A 174 -10.68 -17.75 -6.88
CA SER A 174 -11.60 -18.10 -5.78
C SER A 174 -11.49 -19.59 -5.44
N ASN A 175 -11.23 -19.88 -4.17
CA ASN A 175 -11.03 -21.23 -3.63
C ASN A 175 -9.91 -22.06 -4.30
N ALA A 176 -8.96 -21.42 -5.00
CA ALA A 176 -7.79 -22.09 -5.55
C ALA A 176 -6.78 -22.44 -4.44
N ASN A 177 -5.96 -23.45 -4.68
CA ASN A 177 -4.90 -23.86 -3.77
C ASN A 177 -3.53 -23.40 -4.29
N LEU A 178 -2.99 -22.33 -3.71
CA LEU A 178 -1.67 -21.76 -3.99
C LEU A 178 -0.66 -22.04 -2.86
N ARG A 179 -0.87 -23.10 -2.07
CA ARG A 179 0.08 -23.45 -0.99
C ARG A 179 1.50 -23.60 -1.55
N ASP A 180 2.48 -23.01 -0.86
CA ASP A 180 3.91 -23.03 -1.24
C ASP A 180 4.23 -22.43 -2.63
N ALA A 181 3.31 -21.68 -3.25
CA ALA A 181 3.57 -21.04 -4.54
C ALA A 181 4.55 -19.86 -4.41
N ASP A 182 5.37 -19.64 -5.43
CA ASP A 182 6.34 -18.53 -5.49
C ASP A 182 5.79 -17.42 -6.40
N LEU A 183 5.32 -16.32 -5.80
CA LEU A 183 4.76 -15.15 -6.47
C LEU A 183 5.67 -13.92 -6.36
N ARG A 184 6.97 -14.09 -6.07
CA ARG A 184 7.92 -12.97 -6.00
C ARG A 184 8.10 -12.26 -7.35
N ALA A 185 8.78 -11.12 -7.34
CA ALA A 185 9.20 -10.49 -8.59
C ALA A 185 10.03 -11.44 -9.46
N GLY A 186 9.71 -11.49 -10.75
CA GLY A 186 10.47 -12.17 -11.78
C GLY A 186 11.81 -11.47 -11.99
N THR A 187 12.82 -11.95 -11.28
CA THR A 187 14.23 -11.57 -11.46
C THR A 187 15.00 -12.72 -12.11
N MET A 188 16.09 -12.38 -12.80
CA MET A 188 17.06 -13.36 -13.31
C MET A 188 18.06 -13.82 -12.23
N GLU A 189 17.98 -13.24 -11.02
CA GLU A 189 18.85 -13.58 -9.88
C GLU A 189 18.68 -15.07 -9.54
N PRO A 190 19.78 -15.80 -9.31
CA PRO A 190 19.73 -17.13 -8.73
C PRO A 190 19.41 -17.02 -7.23
N GLY A 191 18.18 -16.62 -6.90
CA GLY A 191 17.73 -16.32 -5.52
C GLY A 191 16.48 -17.08 -5.10
N GLY A 192 16.10 -18.09 -5.86
CA GLY A 192 14.97 -18.96 -5.55
C GLY A 192 15.26 -20.31 -6.15
N THR A 193 16.12 -21.08 -5.50
CA THR A 193 16.17 -22.51 -5.76
C THR A 193 14.73 -23.01 -5.69
N ALA A 194 14.26 -23.58 -6.79
CA ALA A 194 13.30 -24.67 -6.82
C ALA A 194 13.11 -25.26 -5.41
N ARG A 195 12.12 -24.79 -4.66
CA ARG A 195 11.68 -25.50 -3.47
C ARG A 195 11.00 -26.75 -4.01
N ARG A 196 11.83 -27.79 -4.15
CA ARG A 196 11.50 -29.21 -4.24
C ARG A 196 10.04 -29.53 -4.63
N GLY A 197 9.75 -29.41 -5.93
CA GLY A 197 8.63 -30.08 -6.59
C GLY A 197 9.09 -31.23 -7.49
N ALA A 198 10.36 -31.66 -7.36
CA ALA A 198 10.83 -32.88 -7.98
C ALA A 198 10.17 -34.08 -7.27
N GLY A 199 9.11 -34.61 -7.88
CA GLY A 199 8.70 -35.99 -7.60
C GLY A 199 9.90 -36.94 -7.72
N PRO A 200 9.80 -38.17 -7.18
CA PRO A 200 10.94 -39.06 -6.92
C PRO A 200 11.83 -39.44 -8.14
N ASP A 201 11.51 -38.99 -9.35
CA ASP A 201 12.19 -39.36 -10.60
C ASP A 201 12.79 -38.18 -11.39
N ALA A 202 12.92 -36.98 -10.82
CA ALA A 202 13.51 -35.84 -11.54
C ALA A 202 15.05 -35.96 -11.64
N HIS A 203 15.52 -36.58 -12.72
CA HIS A 203 16.91 -36.49 -13.14
C HIS A 203 17.25 -35.03 -13.50
N PRO A 204 18.30 -34.41 -12.92
CA PRO A 204 18.68 -33.05 -13.29
C PRO A 204 19.40 -33.07 -14.64
N ASP A 205 18.67 -32.76 -15.72
CA ASP A 205 19.29 -32.44 -17.01
C ASP A 205 20.00 -31.09 -16.93
N VAL A 206 21.28 -31.13 -16.56
CA VAL A 206 22.18 -29.97 -16.46
C VAL A 206 22.33 -29.22 -17.80
N GLN A 207 21.95 -29.85 -18.93
CA GLN A 207 21.94 -29.25 -20.27
C GLN A 207 20.74 -28.30 -20.51
N ASP A 208 19.69 -28.35 -19.69
CA ASP A 208 18.45 -27.55 -19.88
C ASP A 208 18.45 -26.21 -19.10
N ALA A 209 19.48 -25.96 -18.28
CA ALA A 209 19.53 -24.76 -17.45
C ALA A 209 19.67 -23.47 -18.26
N GLU A 210 20.47 -23.46 -19.33
CA GLU A 210 20.61 -22.27 -20.19
C GLU A 210 19.40 -22.08 -21.10
N ALA A 211 18.82 -23.16 -21.63
CA ALA A 211 17.58 -23.11 -22.41
C ALA A 211 16.39 -22.61 -21.55
N THR A 212 16.31 -23.06 -20.30
CA THR A 212 15.35 -22.56 -19.31
C THR A 212 15.56 -21.08 -19.02
N ARG A 213 16.80 -20.65 -18.72
CA ARG A 213 17.13 -19.23 -18.54
C ARG A 213 16.79 -18.39 -19.76
N GLN A 214 17.06 -18.89 -20.96
CA GLN A 214 16.72 -18.19 -22.19
C GLN A 214 15.21 -18.07 -22.40
N THR A 215 14.44 -19.10 -22.04
CA THR A 215 12.97 -19.06 -22.07
C THR A 215 12.45 -18.03 -21.06
N HIS A 216 12.99 -18.02 -19.82
CA HIS A 216 12.66 -17.05 -18.77
C HIS A 216 12.97 -15.61 -19.21
N ARG A 217 14.16 -15.36 -19.77
CA ARG A 217 14.53 -14.05 -20.37
C ARG A 217 13.52 -13.62 -21.44
N THR A 218 13.14 -14.55 -22.30
CA THR A 218 12.17 -14.28 -23.38
C THR A 218 10.79 -13.94 -22.82
N ALA A 219 10.35 -14.64 -21.78
CA ALA A 219 9.08 -14.36 -21.09
C ALA A 219 9.10 -12.95 -20.49
N LEU A 220 10.12 -12.58 -19.70
CA LEU A 220 10.23 -11.24 -19.14
C LEU A 220 10.28 -10.16 -20.21
N ALA A 221 11.02 -10.37 -21.30
CA ALA A 221 11.11 -9.41 -22.39
C ALA A 221 9.74 -9.09 -23.03
N ARG A 222 8.85 -10.09 -23.15
CA ARG A 222 7.48 -9.91 -23.65
C ARG A 222 6.61 -9.08 -22.70
N LEU A 223 6.90 -9.11 -21.40
CA LEU A 223 6.14 -8.40 -20.38
C LEU A 223 6.50 -6.91 -20.24
N GLN A 224 7.64 -6.46 -20.78
CA GLN A 224 8.09 -5.07 -20.61
C GLN A 224 8.30 -4.30 -21.91
N GLY A 225 7.91 -4.87 -23.07
CA GLY A 225 8.21 -4.23 -24.36
C GLY A 225 9.72 -3.99 -24.56
N GLY A 226 10.57 -4.80 -23.91
CA GLY A 226 12.04 -4.76 -24.07
C GLY A 226 12.86 -4.04 -23.00
N VAL A 227 12.29 -3.51 -21.90
CA VAL A 227 13.10 -2.83 -20.84
C VAL A 227 12.95 -3.52 -19.50
N THR A 228 13.99 -4.22 -19.02
CA THR A 228 14.04 -4.69 -17.63
C THR A 228 14.38 -3.53 -16.70
N ALA A 229 13.41 -3.12 -15.88
CA ALA A 229 13.66 -2.21 -14.77
C ALA A 229 14.54 -2.92 -13.73
N GLU A 230 15.54 -2.21 -13.17
CA GLU A 230 16.29 -2.65 -12.00
C GLU A 230 15.28 -2.97 -10.87
N GLY A 231 15.18 -4.24 -10.47
CA GLY A 231 14.21 -4.70 -9.44
C GLY A 231 13.34 -5.91 -9.84
N GLY A 232 13.41 -6.37 -11.09
CA GLY A 232 12.58 -7.48 -11.58
C GLY A 232 11.15 -7.06 -11.93
N ILE A 233 10.41 -7.92 -12.62
CA ILE A 233 9.00 -7.69 -12.95
C ILE A 233 8.17 -8.19 -11.77
N PRO A 234 7.46 -7.33 -11.02
CA PRO A 234 6.63 -7.81 -9.92
C PRO A 234 5.50 -8.69 -10.45
N THR A 235 5.09 -9.68 -9.66
CA THR A 235 3.85 -10.41 -9.92
C THR A 235 2.67 -9.48 -9.65
N ASP A 236 1.83 -9.27 -10.67
CA ASP A 236 0.74 -8.30 -10.62
C ASP A 236 -0.62 -8.99 -10.42
N LEU A 237 -1.12 -8.95 -9.20
CA LEU A 237 -2.43 -9.45 -8.75
C LEU A 237 -3.45 -8.30 -8.58
N THR A 238 -3.23 -7.14 -9.21
CA THR A 238 -4.13 -5.99 -9.05
C THR A 238 -5.58 -6.38 -9.38
N GLY A 239 -6.50 -6.16 -8.44
CA GLY A 239 -7.92 -6.49 -8.61
C GLY A 239 -8.24 -7.97 -8.81
N ALA A 240 -7.29 -8.88 -8.58
CA ALA A 240 -7.55 -10.32 -8.63
C ALA A 240 -8.50 -10.74 -7.50
N VAL A 241 -9.29 -11.79 -7.74
CA VAL A 241 -10.18 -12.38 -6.74
C VAL A 241 -9.52 -13.63 -6.18
N LEU A 242 -9.11 -13.60 -4.92
CA LEU A 242 -8.52 -14.71 -4.17
C LEU A 242 -9.41 -15.12 -2.98
N ALA A 243 -10.72 -14.85 -3.06
CA ALA A 243 -11.66 -15.14 -1.98
C ALA A 243 -11.64 -16.65 -1.64
N GLY A 244 -11.40 -16.97 -0.37
CA GLY A 244 -11.27 -18.35 0.10
C GLY A 244 -10.07 -19.14 -0.45
N ALA A 245 -9.13 -18.49 -1.15
CA ALA A 245 -7.95 -19.18 -1.68
C ALA A 245 -7.01 -19.60 -0.54
N ASN A 246 -6.33 -20.74 -0.72
CA ASN A 246 -5.29 -21.20 0.19
C ASN A 246 -3.91 -20.71 -0.29
N LEU A 247 -3.30 -19.81 0.45
CA LEU A 247 -1.98 -19.23 0.22
C LEU A 247 -0.99 -19.59 1.34
N THR A 248 -1.26 -20.65 2.11
CA THR A 248 -0.36 -21.07 3.19
C THR A 248 1.07 -21.27 2.68
N ASP A 249 2.07 -20.76 3.40
CA ASP A 249 3.50 -20.82 3.04
C ASP A 249 3.86 -20.19 1.67
N ALA A 250 2.96 -19.47 1.01
CA ALA A 250 3.23 -18.83 -0.27
C ALA A 250 4.17 -17.62 -0.11
N ASP A 251 5.03 -17.40 -1.11
CA ASP A 251 5.94 -16.25 -1.13
C ASP A 251 5.43 -15.17 -2.07
N LEU A 252 4.85 -14.11 -1.51
CA LEU A 252 4.34 -12.93 -2.21
C LEU A 252 5.27 -11.71 -2.04
N CYS A 253 6.54 -11.91 -1.70
CA CYS A 253 7.45 -10.82 -1.43
C CYS A 253 7.57 -9.87 -2.65
N GLY A 254 7.21 -8.60 -2.44
CA GLY A 254 7.19 -7.55 -3.47
C GLY A 254 6.04 -7.66 -4.51
N ALA A 255 5.07 -8.55 -4.31
CA ALA A 255 3.92 -8.68 -5.21
C ALA A 255 2.99 -7.46 -5.13
N VAL A 256 2.24 -7.20 -6.20
CA VAL A 256 1.27 -6.10 -6.26
C VAL A 256 -0.13 -6.68 -6.12
N LEU A 257 -0.80 -6.44 -4.99
CA LEU A 257 -2.15 -6.91 -4.66
C LEU A 257 -3.14 -5.76 -4.50
N GLN A 258 -2.91 -4.63 -5.17
CA GLN A 258 -3.77 -3.45 -5.03
C GLN A 258 -5.21 -3.78 -5.40
N ASN A 259 -6.15 -3.43 -4.52
CA ASN A 259 -7.57 -3.73 -4.67
C ASN A 259 -7.92 -5.22 -4.89
N ALA A 260 -7.02 -6.16 -4.59
CA ALA A 260 -7.32 -7.58 -4.67
C ALA A 260 -8.32 -7.99 -3.57
N ASP A 261 -9.17 -8.97 -3.86
CA ASP A 261 -10.09 -9.53 -2.87
C ASP A 261 -9.52 -10.83 -2.28
N LEU A 262 -9.00 -10.77 -1.07
CA LEU A 262 -8.50 -11.91 -0.30
C LEU A 262 -9.45 -12.27 0.86
N SER A 263 -10.74 -11.94 0.76
CA SER A 263 -11.70 -12.25 1.83
C SER A 263 -11.77 -13.75 2.12
N GLY A 264 -11.68 -14.11 3.40
CA GLY A 264 -11.66 -15.50 3.85
C GLY A 264 -10.48 -16.34 3.34
N ALA A 265 -9.46 -15.74 2.72
CA ALA A 265 -8.29 -16.46 2.26
C ALA A 265 -7.45 -16.97 3.44
N VAL A 266 -6.75 -18.08 3.24
CA VAL A 266 -5.83 -18.66 4.24
C VAL A 266 -4.42 -18.25 3.89
N LEU A 267 -3.82 -17.30 4.61
CA LEU A 267 -2.46 -16.82 4.37
C LEU A 267 -1.46 -17.31 5.43
N THR A 268 -1.82 -18.27 6.28
CA THR A 268 -0.94 -18.77 7.36
C THR A 268 0.51 -18.97 6.88
N ASP A 269 1.46 -18.37 7.60
CA ASP A 269 2.91 -18.38 7.30
C ASP A 269 3.34 -17.83 5.92
N ALA A 270 2.43 -17.18 5.18
CA ALA A 270 2.76 -16.54 3.91
C ALA A 270 3.67 -15.31 4.11
N ASN A 271 4.56 -15.09 3.13
CA ASN A 271 5.46 -13.94 3.12
C ASN A 271 4.94 -12.85 2.19
N LEU A 272 4.43 -11.75 2.75
CA LEU A 272 3.98 -10.55 2.03
C LEU A 272 4.95 -9.37 2.22
N SER A 273 6.22 -9.63 2.57
CA SER A 273 7.21 -8.56 2.77
C SER A 273 7.33 -7.66 1.54
N GLY A 274 7.24 -6.34 1.72
CA GLY A 274 7.30 -5.37 0.63
C GLY A 274 6.16 -5.45 -0.38
N ALA A 275 5.13 -6.27 -0.15
CA ALA A 275 3.97 -6.37 -1.04
C ALA A 275 3.12 -5.09 -0.97
N ARG A 276 2.42 -4.78 -2.07
CA ARG A 276 1.55 -3.60 -2.16
C ARG A 276 0.09 -4.02 -2.11
N LEU A 277 -0.54 -3.89 -0.95
CA LEU A 277 -1.91 -4.33 -0.67
C LEU A 277 -2.92 -3.17 -0.66
N ASN A 278 -2.57 -2.02 -1.20
CA ASN A 278 -3.39 -0.81 -1.05
C ASN A 278 -4.81 -1.05 -1.58
N GLY A 279 -5.80 -0.88 -0.70
CA GLY A 279 -7.21 -1.08 -1.01
C GLY A 279 -7.67 -2.55 -1.06
N ALA A 280 -6.77 -3.50 -0.78
CA ALA A 280 -7.10 -4.92 -0.78
C ALA A 280 -8.11 -5.27 0.33
N ASN A 281 -8.87 -6.34 0.11
CA ASN A 281 -9.82 -6.86 1.08
C ASN A 281 -9.27 -8.13 1.73
N LEU A 282 -8.88 -8.07 3.00
CA LEU A 282 -8.48 -9.24 3.79
C LEU A 282 -9.58 -9.67 4.79
N THR A 283 -10.81 -9.18 4.67
CA THR A 283 -11.87 -9.46 5.66
C THR A 283 -12.02 -10.96 5.95
N GLY A 284 -11.88 -11.35 7.22
CA GLY A 284 -11.96 -12.74 7.67
C GLY A 284 -10.82 -13.65 7.19
N ALA A 285 -9.73 -13.10 6.64
CA ALA A 285 -8.57 -13.89 6.24
C ALA A 285 -7.81 -14.41 7.47
N LEU A 286 -7.26 -15.62 7.35
CA LEU A 286 -6.40 -16.22 8.38
C LEU A 286 -4.95 -15.78 8.17
N LEU A 287 -4.42 -15.00 9.11
CA LEU A 287 -3.12 -14.30 8.99
C LEU A 287 -2.04 -14.80 9.96
N ASP A 288 -2.25 -15.96 10.58
CA ASP A 288 -1.34 -16.52 11.59
C ASP A 288 0.08 -16.69 11.02
N GLY A 289 1.08 -16.08 11.65
CA GLY A 289 2.48 -16.18 11.23
C GLY A 289 2.84 -15.42 9.94
N CYS A 290 1.88 -14.74 9.30
CA CYS A 290 2.15 -13.94 8.10
C CYS A 290 3.22 -12.88 8.34
N THR A 291 4.02 -12.60 7.31
CA THR A 291 5.00 -11.51 7.34
C THR A 291 4.59 -10.38 6.42
N PHE A 292 4.42 -9.18 6.96
CA PHE A 292 4.07 -7.94 6.26
C PHE A 292 5.20 -6.88 6.35
N ASP A 293 6.43 -7.30 6.65
CA ASP A 293 7.54 -6.35 6.82
C ASP A 293 7.72 -5.46 5.58
N ASN A 294 7.67 -4.14 5.76
CA ASN A 294 7.71 -3.13 4.70
C ASN A 294 6.56 -3.22 3.67
N ALA A 295 5.50 -3.99 3.94
CA ALA A 295 4.33 -4.03 3.08
C ALA A 295 3.56 -2.72 3.14
N ASP A 296 2.97 -2.32 2.01
CA ASP A 296 2.04 -1.20 1.94
C ASP A 296 0.61 -1.73 2.17
N LEU A 297 0.08 -1.50 3.36
CA LEU A 297 -1.25 -1.91 3.82
C LEU A 297 -2.23 -0.71 3.85
N VAL A 298 -1.83 0.45 3.33
CA VAL A 298 -2.67 1.63 3.30
C VAL A 298 -3.87 1.35 2.42
N GLY A 299 -5.07 1.28 3.00
CA GLY A 299 -6.23 0.90 2.18
C GLY A 299 -6.90 -0.39 2.60
N THR A 300 -6.13 -1.27 3.24
CA THR A 300 -6.51 -2.67 3.38
C THR A 300 -7.65 -2.82 4.38
N ARG A 301 -8.66 -3.61 4.02
CA ARG A 301 -9.77 -3.96 4.91
C ARG A 301 -9.41 -5.25 5.65
N MET A 302 -9.26 -5.19 6.97
CA MET A 302 -8.83 -6.33 7.79
C MET A 302 -9.85 -6.62 8.90
N VAL A 303 -11.15 -6.43 8.59
CA VAL A 303 -12.24 -6.72 9.52
C VAL A 303 -12.23 -8.21 9.83
N ASP A 304 -12.40 -8.57 11.11
CA ASP A 304 -12.39 -9.95 11.60
C ASP A 304 -11.06 -10.71 11.36
N CYS A 305 -9.93 -10.01 11.22
CA CYS A 305 -8.60 -10.63 11.17
C CYS A 305 -7.92 -10.64 12.54
N ASP A 306 -7.29 -11.77 12.90
CA ASP A 306 -6.32 -11.82 13.98
C ASP A 306 -4.92 -11.46 13.44
N LEU A 307 -4.30 -10.44 14.04
CA LEU A 307 -2.94 -9.98 13.71
C LEU A 307 -1.94 -10.24 14.84
N SER A 308 -2.34 -10.93 15.91
CA SER A 308 -1.52 -11.15 17.10
C SER A 308 -0.21 -11.89 16.83
N GLN A 309 -0.18 -12.74 15.80
CA GLN A 309 1.01 -13.47 15.34
C GLN A 309 1.59 -12.94 14.02
N ALA A 310 1.00 -11.89 13.45
CA ALA A 310 1.48 -11.30 12.20
C ALA A 310 2.70 -10.41 12.47
N LYS A 311 3.74 -10.54 11.63
CA LYS A 311 4.93 -9.69 11.68
C LYS A 311 4.67 -8.44 10.85
N LEU A 312 4.41 -7.32 11.51
CA LEU A 312 4.06 -6.04 10.87
C LEU A 312 5.23 -5.05 10.77
N GLY A 313 6.48 -5.47 11.03
CA GLY A 313 7.69 -4.65 11.22
C GLY A 313 7.55 -3.16 10.84
N SER A 314 7.98 -2.81 9.63
CA SER A 314 7.82 -1.46 9.06
C SER A 314 6.65 -1.35 8.08
N ALA A 315 5.57 -2.13 8.29
CA ALA A 315 4.40 -2.09 7.42
C ALA A 315 3.72 -0.71 7.47
N CYS A 316 3.30 -0.22 6.31
CA CYS A 316 2.63 1.06 6.18
C CYS A 316 1.12 0.86 6.29
N LEU A 317 0.53 1.19 7.44
CA LEU A 317 -0.93 1.13 7.65
C LEU A 317 -1.62 2.48 7.42
N THR A 318 -0.83 3.56 7.44
CA THR A 318 -1.28 4.95 7.39
C THR A 318 -0.56 5.73 6.30
N ARG A 319 -1.23 6.69 5.68
CA ARG A 319 -0.68 7.62 4.69
C ARG A 319 0.23 8.64 5.38
N PRO A 320 1.55 8.63 5.16
CA PRO A 320 2.41 9.69 5.69
C PRO A 320 2.03 11.04 5.07
N ILE A 321 2.24 12.14 5.79
CA ILE A 321 1.90 13.50 5.34
C ILE A 321 2.50 13.80 3.97
N ASP A 322 3.75 13.41 3.72
CA ASP A 322 4.47 13.62 2.46
C ASP A 322 3.84 12.92 1.24
N SER A 323 2.95 11.95 1.47
CA SER A 323 2.18 11.26 0.42
C SER A 323 0.83 11.91 0.10
N MET A 324 0.43 12.92 0.87
CA MET A 324 -0.86 13.61 0.70
C MET A 324 -0.76 14.64 -0.43
N GLY A 325 -1.89 15.22 -0.85
CA GLY A 325 -1.87 16.31 -1.83
C GLY A 325 -1.07 17.52 -1.32
N SER A 326 -0.39 18.23 -2.22
CA SER A 326 0.48 19.37 -1.87
C SER A 326 -0.25 20.49 -1.10
N GLU A 327 -1.55 20.63 -1.32
CA GLU A 327 -2.41 21.57 -0.60
C GLU A 327 -2.57 21.19 0.87
N ILE A 328 -2.83 19.92 1.16
CA ILE A 328 -2.96 19.39 2.54
C ILE A 328 -1.61 19.50 3.25
N GLN A 329 -0.52 19.07 2.59
CA GLN A 329 0.84 19.17 3.15
C GLN A 329 1.17 20.61 3.52
N ARG A 330 0.90 21.55 2.62
CA ARG A 330 1.14 22.97 2.87
C ARG A 330 0.27 23.50 3.99
N ALA A 331 -1.03 23.16 4.03
CA ALA A 331 -1.94 23.60 5.08
C ALA A 331 -1.46 23.14 6.47
N ILE A 332 -1.02 21.89 6.61
CA ILE A 332 -0.48 21.37 7.87
C ILE A 332 0.83 22.09 8.24
N PHE A 333 1.77 22.22 7.29
CA PHE A 333 3.06 22.86 7.56
C PHE A 333 2.94 24.36 7.89
N ASP A 334 2.11 25.08 7.15
CA ASP A 334 1.87 26.51 7.42
C ASP A 334 1.10 26.70 8.75
N HIS A 335 0.29 25.73 9.16
CA HIS A 335 -0.38 25.74 10.45
C HIS A 335 0.56 25.51 11.62
N GLU A 336 1.50 24.58 11.52
CA GLU A 336 2.53 24.42 12.55
C GLU A 336 3.34 25.71 12.72
N ARG A 337 3.71 26.37 11.62
CA ARG A 337 4.38 27.67 11.67
C ARG A 337 3.50 28.76 12.29
N TRP A 338 2.19 28.71 12.05
CA TRP A 338 1.22 29.62 12.65
C TRP A 338 1.15 29.43 14.16
N ILE A 339 1.08 28.20 14.64
CA ILE A 339 1.12 27.88 16.06
C ILE A 339 2.44 28.34 16.70
N ASP A 340 3.58 27.92 16.13
CA ASP A 340 4.91 28.18 16.70
C ASP A 340 5.24 29.67 16.77
N SER A 341 4.67 30.44 15.85
CA SER A 341 4.84 31.90 15.80
C SER A 341 3.74 32.67 16.50
N VAL A 342 2.81 32.00 17.18
CA VAL A 342 1.65 32.61 17.85
C VAL A 342 0.88 33.52 16.88
N GLY A 343 0.68 33.03 15.67
CA GLY A 343 -0.07 33.68 14.61
C GLY A 343 0.71 34.65 13.72
N GLN A 344 2.02 34.83 13.92
CA GLN A 344 2.81 35.82 13.17
C GLN A 344 3.26 35.34 11.78
N ARG A 345 3.32 34.03 11.53
CA ARG A 345 3.85 33.42 10.28
C ARG A 345 3.06 32.17 9.93
N GLY A 346 2.80 31.94 8.65
CA GLY A 346 1.97 30.81 8.23
C GLY A 346 0.49 31.14 8.36
N GLU A 347 -0.37 30.13 8.24
CA GLU A 347 -1.82 30.29 8.19
C GLU A 347 -2.47 29.16 8.99
N ARG A 348 -3.63 29.43 9.61
CA ARG A 348 -4.42 28.39 10.28
C ARG A 348 -4.84 27.34 9.25
N ALA A 349 -4.77 26.05 9.61
CA ALA A 349 -5.17 24.97 8.71
C ALA A 349 -6.68 25.01 8.45
N GLU A 350 -7.04 25.10 7.18
CA GLU A 350 -8.41 24.96 6.66
C GLU A 350 -8.46 23.66 5.87
N LEU A 351 -8.99 22.60 6.49
CA LEU A 351 -9.01 21.21 5.99
C LEU A 351 -10.45 20.70 5.82
N ASP A 352 -11.41 21.61 5.69
CA ASP A 352 -12.83 21.28 5.55
C ASP A 352 -13.08 20.37 4.35
N GLY A 353 -13.83 19.28 4.57
CA GLY A 353 -14.19 18.29 3.55
C GLY A 353 -13.01 17.52 2.95
N THR A 354 -11.78 17.70 3.45
CA THR A 354 -10.60 17.04 2.87
C THR A 354 -10.55 15.54 3.19
N ASP A 355 -9.92 14.76 2.32
CA ASP A 355 -9.69 13.33 2.54
C ASP A 355 -8.36 13.06 3.25
N LEU A 356 -8.45 13.01 4.57
CA LEU A 356 -7.42 12.62 5.52
C LEU A 356 -7.61 11.18 6.01
N SER A 357 -8.37 10.35 5.27
CA SER A 357 -8.57 8.94 5.66
C SER A 357 -7.22 8.24 5.72
N ARG A 358 -7.01 7.47 6.79
CA ARG A 358 -5.75 6.79 7.10
C ARG A 358 -4.54 7.71 7.22
N ALA A 359 -4.72 9.02 7.37
CA ALA A 359 -3.62 9.95 7.53
C ALA A 359 -2.79 9.62 8.79
N ASP A 360 -1.47 9.67 8.66
CA ASP A 360 -0.58 9.68 9.81
C ASP A 360 -0.44 11.11 10.33
N LEU A 361 -1.19 11.42 11.37
CA LEU A 361 -1.24 12.72 12.05
C LEU A 361 -0.81 12.59 13.52
N ARG A 362 -0.03 11.56 13.86
CA ARG A 362 0.42 11.30 15.23
C ARG A 362 1.24 12.49 15.75
N GLY A 363 0.85 13.02 16.90
CA GLY A 363 1.52 14.16 17.53
C GLY A 363 1.41 15.50 16.80
N VAL A 364 0.75 15.55 15.63
CA VAL A 364 0.61 16.78 14.84
C VAL A 364 -0.23 17.78 15.64
N ASN A 365 0.17 19.05 15.58
CA ASN A 365 -0.58 20.12 16.20
C ASN A 365 -1.52 20.77 15.18
N LEU A 366 -2.81 20.43 15.30
CA LEU A 366 -3.94 21.00 14.57
C LEU A 366 -4.84 21.83 15.51
N SER A 367 -4.26 22.43 16.56
CA SER A 367 -5.03 23.23 17.52
C SER A 367 -5.67 24.42 16.82
N ALA A 368 -6.95 24.62 17.10
CA ALA A 368 -7.81 25.53 16.39
C ALA A 368 -8.02 25.20 14.91
N ALA A 369 -7.45 24.21 14.25
CA ALA A 369 -7.71 24.00 12.81
C ALA A 369 -9.22 23.80 12.48
N SER A 370 -9.62 24.13 11.25
CA SER A 370 -10.95 23.77 10.72
C SER A 370 -10.84 22.45 9.96
N LEU A 371 -11.62 21.45 10.35
CA LEU A 371 -11.70 20.10 9.78
C LEU A 371 -13.17 19.70 9.57
N ARG A 372 -14.03 20.68 9.24
CA ARG A 372 -15.49 20.47 9.17
C ARG A 372 -15.80 19.49 8.05
N GLY A 373 -16.53 18.42 8.37
CA GLY A 373 -16.85 17.37 7.40
C GLY A 373 -15.65 16.64 6.80
N ALA A 374 -14.43 16.82 7.34
CA ALA A 374 -13.26 16.12 6.84
C ALA A 374 -13.39 14.60 7.04
N ASN A 375 -12.82 13.82 6.12
CA ASN A 375 -12.74 12.38 6.25
C ASN A 375 -11.43 11.99 6.94
N LEU A 376 -11.49 11.53 8.18
CA LEU A 376 -10.39 11.06 9.02
C LEU A 376 -10.56 9.57 9.38
N SER A 377 -11.37 8.82 8.62
CA SER A 377 -11.61 7.41 8.91
C SER A 377 -10.31 6.62 8.92
N ASP A 378 -10.11 5.78 9.93
CA ASP A 378 -8.90 4.97 10.14
C ASP A 378 -7.60 5.80 10.26
N ALA A 379 -7.66 7.12 10.51
CA ALA A 379 -6.48 7.96 10.68
C ALA A 379 -5.75 7.67 12.02
N ALA A 380 -4.43 7.81 12.02
CA ALA A 380 -3.62 7.74 13.23
C ALA A 380 -3.40 9.14 13.79
N LEU A 381 -4.06 9.43 14.90
CA LEU A 381 -4.08 10.71 15.61
C LEU A 381 -3.55 10.57 17.05
N THR A 382 -2.84 9.49 17.37
CA THR A 382 -2.28 9.25 18.71
C THR A 382 -1.47 10.46 19.17
N GLY A 383 -1.83 11.03 20.32
CA GLY A 383 -1.19 12.21 20.89
C GLY A 383 -1.30 13.51 20.06
N ALA A 384 -2.14 13.55 19.03
CA ALA A 384 -2.37 14.77 18.26
C ALA A 384 -2.98 15.87 19.14
N ARG A 385 -2.69 17.13 18.82
CA ARG A 385 -3.28 18.29 19.50
C ARG A 385 -4.34 18.91 18.61
N LEU A 386 -5.59 18.86 19.04
CA LEU A 386 -6.80 19.32 18.35
C LEU A 386 -7.59 20.28 19.26
N MET A 387 -6.93 20.92 20.22
CA MET A 387 -7.56 21.84 21.16
C MET A 387 -8.27 22.95 20.41
N MET A 388 -9.56 23.15 20.70
CA MET A 388 -10.45 24.11 20.02
C MET A 388 -10.55 23.95 18.49
N ALA A 389 -10.19 22.79 17.94
CA ALA A 389 -10.40 22.49 16.53
C ALA A 389 -11.90 22.30 16.20
N ASP A 390 -12.29 22.61 14.97
CA ASP A 390 -13.66 22.38 14.48
C ASP A 390 -13.72 21.11 13.63
N LEU A 391 -14.18 20.01 14.23
CA LEU A 391 -14.40 18.69 13.63
C LEU A 391 -15.90 18.43 13.40
N SER A 392 -16.74 19.47 13.32
CA SER A 392 -18.18 19.27 13.16
C SER A 392 -18.50 18.50 11.88
N GLY A 393 -19.29 17.45 12.01
CA GLY A 393 -19.66 16.54 10.92
C GLY A 393 -18.51 15.70 10.35
N ALA A 394 -17.31 15.73 10.94
CA ALA A 394 -16.17 14.96 10.44
C ALA A 394 -16.40 13.44 10.59
N ASN A 395 -15.81 12.67 9.69
CA ASN A 395 -15.82 11.21 9.76
C ASN A 395 -14.52 10.69 10.42
N LEU A 396 -14.58 10.26 11.66
CA LEU A 396 -13.49 9.68 12.44
C LEU A 396 -13.71 8.18 12.74
N GLU A 397 -14.50 7.47 11.93
CA GLU A 397 -14.74 6.04 12.13
C GLU A 397 -13.43 5.25 12.21
N ARG A 398 -13.27 4.45 13.27
CA ARG A 398 -12.07 3.64 13.57
C ARG A 398 -10.76 4.44 13.62
N ALA A 399 -10.79 5.76 13.75
CA ALA A 399 -9.59 6.56 13.94
C ALA A 399 -8.96 6.25 15.32
N ASN A 400 -7.63 6.30 15.40
CA ASN A 400 -6.90 6.13 16.65
C ASN A 400 -6.53 7.50 17.23
N LEU A 401 -7.28 7.97 18.21
CA LEU A 401 -7.06 9.23 18.93
C LEU A 401 -6.49 9.01 20.35
N MET A 402 -5.87 7.85 20.62
CA MET A 402 -5.38 7.52 21.95
C MET A 402 -4.47 8.64 22.50
N GLY A 403 -4.83 9.16 23.68
CA GLY A 403 -4.08 10.24 24.35
C GLY A 403 -4.08 11.60 23.63
N ALA A 404 -4.91 11.81 22.60
CA ALA A 404 -5.02 13.09 21.93
C ALA A 404 -5.67 14.17 22.83
N ASP A 405 -5.33 15.44 22.56
CA ASP A 405 -5.94 16.58 23.26
C ASP A 405 -6.99 17.26 22.36
N LEU A 406 -8.26 17.04 22.67
CA LEU A 406 -9.42 17.66 22.03
C LEU A 406 -10.13 18.65 22.97
N SER A 407 -9.40 19.23 23.92
CA SER A 407 -9.98 20.20 24.86
C SER A 407 -10.70 21.32 24.11
N GLY A 408 -11.98 21.55 24.44
CA GLY A 408 -12.79 22.57 23.79
C GLY A 408 -13.06 22.39 22.29
N ALA A 409 -12.74 21.23 21.71
CA ALA A 409 -13.01 20.95 20.30
C ALA A 409 -14.51 20.82 20.01
N ASN A 410 -14.91 21.11 18.77
CA ASN A 410 -16.27 20.92 18.29
C ASN A 410 -16.35 19.64 17.43
N LEU A 411 -16.94 18.59 17.97
CA LEU A 411 -17.23 17.30 17.31
C LEU A 411 -18.73 17.09 17.08
N SER A 412 -19.52 18.17 17.04
CA SER A 412 -20.97 18.05 16.83
C SER A 412 -21.27 17.29 15.53
N PHE A 413 -22.15 16.30 15.62
CA PHE A 413 -22.53 15.40 14.52
C PHE A 413 -21.36 14.64 13.85
N ALA A 414 -20.21 14.53 14.50
CA ALA A 414 -19.10 13.72 14.00
C ALA A 414 -19.40 12.21 14.11
N ARG A 415 -18.87 11.41 13.18
CA ARG A 415 -18.94 9.94 13.22
C ARG A 415 -17.67 9.39 13.85
N LEU A 416 -17.79 8.71 14.98
CA LEU A 416 -16.69 8.16 15.78
C LEU A 416 -16.90 6.66 16.06
N THR A 417 -17.73 5.99 15.26
CA THR A 417 -18.03 4.56 15.43
C THR A 417 -16.75 3.73 15.44
N GLY A 418 -16.53 2.97 16.51
CA GLY A 418 -15.35 2.13 16.70
C GLY A 418 -14.02 2.88 16.82
N ALA A 419 -14.03 4.21 17.02
CA ALA A 419 -12.80 4.98 17.22
C ALA A 419 -12.16 4.67 18.58
N ASP A 420 -10.82 4.71 18.63
CA ASP A 420 -10.07 4.58 19.88
C ASP A 420 -9.82 5.97 20.47
N LEU A 421 -10.57 6.29 21.53
CA LEU A 421 -10.53 7.52 22.31
C LEU A 421 -9.94 7.25 23.72
N THR A 422 -9.20 6.16 23.89
CA THR A 422 -8.58 5.80 25.18
C THR A 422 -7.68 6.93 25.67
N ARG A 423 -7.88 7.35 26.93
CA ARG A 423 -7.14 8.47 27.57
C ARG A 423 -7.19 9.80 26.81
N VAL A 424 -8.20 10.00 25.97
CA VAL A 424 -8.38 11.27 25.26
C VAL A 424 -8.78 12.38 26.24
N ASN A 425 -8.35 13.62 26.00
CA ASN A 425 -8.82 14.78 26.74
C ASN A 425 -9.87 15.55 25.93
N LEU A 426 -11.13 15.41 26.31
CA LEU A 426 -12.30 16.15 25.82
C LEU A 426 -12.83 17.12 26.88
N GLY A 427 -11.98 17.54 27.82
CA GLY A 427 -12.33 18.51 28.85
C GLY A 427 -12.48 19.93 28.29
N PRO A 428 -12.72 20.91 29.17
CA PRO A 428 -12.81 22.30 28.75
C PRO A 428 -11.41 22.88 28.47
N ALA A 429 -11.27 23.59 27.35
CA ALA A 429 -10.08 24.39 27.05
C ALA A 429 -10.10 25.68 27.87
N GLU A 430 -9.03 25.99 28.57
CA GLU A 430 -8.89 27.23 29.33
C GLU A 430 -8.68 28.43 28.40
N ILE A 431 -9.51 29.47 28.55
CA ILE A 431 -9.35 30.71 27.79
C ILE A 431 -8.33 31.58 28.51
N LYS A 432 -7.24 31.90 27.81
CA LYS A 432 -6.17 32.77 28.28
C LYS A 432 -6.28 34.16 27.66
N ASP A 433 -5.83 35.18 28.38
CA ASP A 433 -5.70 36.54 27.85
C ASP A 433 -4.46 36.66 26.92
N PRO A 434 -4.25 37.80 26.24
CA PRO A 434 -3.07 37.99 25.37
C PRO A 434 -1.71 37.88 26.09
N SER A 435 -1.69 37.95 27.43
CA SER A 435 -0.49 37.76 28.26
C SER A 435 -0.29 36.29 28.68
N GLY A 436 -1.18 35.39 28.25
CA GLY A 436 -1.14 33.96 28.57
C GLY A 436 -1.73 33.61 29.94
N ARG A 437 -2.38 34.55 30.63
CA ARG A 437 -2.96 34.30 31.96
C ARG A 437 -4.37 33.72 31.84
N PRO A 438 -4.76 32.76 32.71
CA PRO A 438 -6.13 32.28 32.82
C PRO A 438 -7.14 33.41 32.98
N THR A 439 -8.19 33.41 32.16
CA THR A 439 -9.33 34.35 32.34
C THR A 439 -10.40 33.82 33.30
N GLY A 440 -10.25 32.59 33.80
CA GLY A 440 -11.27 31.89 34.57
C GLY A 440 -12.45 31.39 33.71
N ARG A 441 -12.49 31.72 32.42
CA ARG A 441 -13.44 31.17 31.45
C ARG A 441 -12.83 29.96 30.77
N SER A 442 -13.67 29.00 30.43
CA SER A 442 -13.27 27.81 29.69
C SER A 442 -14.30 27.47 28.62
N TRP A 443 -13.87 26.76 27.59
CA TRP A 443 -14.69 26.31 26.47
C TRP A 443 -14.79 24.79 26.51
N ALA A 444 -15.97 24.27 26.83
CA ALA A 444 -16.21 22.82 26.88
C ALA A 444 -16.15 22.19 25.48
N ALA A 445 -15.68 20.95 25.38
CA ALA A 445 -15.79 20.18 24.14
C ALA A 445 -17.26 19.91 23.81
N ASN A 446 -17.60 19.93 22.53
CA ASN A 446 -18.96 19.76 22.05
C ASN A 446 -19.10 18.52 21.18
N LEU A 447 -19.72 17.45 21.69
CA LEU A 447 -20.01 16.19 21.00
C LEU A 447 -21.52 16.02 20.73
N MET A 448 -22.27 17.11 20.66
CA MET A 448 -23.71 17.05 20.45
C MET A 448 -24.07 16.29 19.18
N GLY A 449 -24.92 15.28 19.29
CA GLY A 449 -25.34 14.44 18.16
C GLY A 449 -24.24 13.58 17.54
N ALA A 450 -23.09 13.42 18.20
CA ALA A 450 -22.01 12.58 17.70
C ALA A 450 -22.37 11.09 17.80
N ASP A 451 -21.93 10.31 16.82
CA ASP A 451 -22.07 8.84 16.80
C ASP A 451 -20.81 8.21 17.38
N LEU A 452 -20.87 7.75 18.63
CA LEU A 452 -19.78 7.13 19.40
C LEU A 452 -20.02 5.63 19.59
N ARG A 453 -20.86 4.99 18.76
CA ARG A 453 -21.16 3.57 18.92
C ARG A 453 -19.89 2.72 18.87
N GLN A 454 -19.75 1.77 19.78
CA GLN A 454 -18.58 0.89 19.89
C GLN A 454 -17.23 1.62 20.07
N ALA A 455 -17.22 2.92 20.38
CA ALA A 455 -15.98 3.64 20.61
C ALA A 455 -15.32 3.20 21.93
N MET A 456 -13.98 3.22 21.97
CA MET A 456 -13.21 2.93 23.18
C MET A 456 -12.92 4.23 23.91
N LEU A 457 -13.54 4.47 25.05
CA LEU A 457 -13.43 5.71 25.85
C LEU A 457 -12.75 5.46 27.20
N THR A 458 -12.02 4.36 27.34
CA THR A 458 -11.38 3.97 28.60
C THR A 458 -10.43 5.06 29.12
N ASP A 459 -10.51 5.39 30.41
CA ASP A 459 -9.72 6.45 31.07
C ASP A 459 -9.80 7.85 30.40
N SER A 460 -10.81 8.11 29.57
CA SER A 460 -10.97 9.40 28.89
C SER A 460 -11.46 10.50 29.85
N ARG A 461 -11.08 11.75 29.58
CA ARG A 461 -11.56 12.92 30.33
C ARG A 461 -12.60 13.67 29.51
N MET A 462 -13.86 13.59 29.91
CA MET A 462 -15.00 14.25 29.26
C MET A 462 -15.72 15.23 30.21
N VAL A 463 -14.97 15.78 31.17
CA VAL A 463 -15.47 16.76 32.15
C VAL A 463 -16.14 17.93 31.44
N GLN A 464 -17.37 18.26 31.84
CA GLN A 464 -18.18 19.35 31.28
C GLN A 464 -18.49 19.25 29.78
N ALA A 465 -18.13 18.15 29.10
CA ALA A 465 -18.38 17.97 27.68
C ALA A 465 -19.89 17.96 27.38
N ASN A 466 -20.26 18.46 26.21
CA ASN A 466 -21.65 18.40 25.73
C ASN A 466 -21.89 17.14 24.90
N LEU A 467 -22.55 16.14 25.46
CA LEU A 467 -22.94 14.87 24.82
C LEU A 467 -24.45 14.80 24.55
N THR A 468 -25.14 15.95 24.49
CA THR A 468 -26.57 16.00 24.18
C THR A 468 -26.85 15.29 22.85
N ASP A 469 -27.84 14.40 22.80
CA ASP A 469 -28.20 13.60 21.60
C ASP A 469 -27.09 12.67 21.06
N ALA A 470 -25.98 12.47 21.77
CA ALA A 470 -24.92 11.56 21.31
C ALA A 470 -25.35 10.08 21.43
N ASP A 471 -24.90 9.24 20.50
CA ASP A 471 -25.13 7.79 20.54
C ASP A 471 -23.87 7.07 21.03
N LEU A 472 -23.94 6.47 22.23
CA LEU A 472 -22.86 5.74 22.86
C LEU A 472 -23.19 4.24 22.98
N GLU A 473 -24.07 3.70 22.12
CA GLU A 473 -24.40 2.27 22.14
C GLU A 473 -23.13 1.40 22.05
N ASN A 474 -22.95 0.49 23.00
CA ASN A 474 -21.79 -0.40 23.12
C ASN A 474 -20.42 0.29 23.24
N ALA A 475 -20.36 1.59 23.55
CA ALA A 475 -19.08 2.25 23.85
C ALA A 475 -18.49 1.75 25.18
N ASP A 476 -17.16 1.64 25.27
CA ASP A 476 -16.45 1.26 26.50
C ASP A 476 -16.06 2.51 27.30
N LEU A 477 -16.73 2.73 28.43
CA LEU A 477 -16.55 3.91 29.30
C LEU A 477 -15.76 3.60 30.59
N ASP A 478 -15.05 2.48 30.68
CA ASP A 478 -14.35 2.12 31.91
C ASP A 478 -13.32 3.19 32.32
N GLY A 479 -13.40 3.71 33.55
CA GLY A 479 -12.52 4.78 34.03
C GLY A 479 -12.74 6.18 33.42
N ALA A 480 -13.74 6.38 32.56
CA ALA A 480 -14.01 7.69 31.96
C ALA A 480 -14.53 8.72 32.98
N ASP A 481 -13.97 9.94 32.97
CA ASP A 481 -14.41 11.06 33.82
C ASP A 481 -15.44 11.93 33.09
N LEU A 482 -16.71 11.75 33.47
CA LEU A 482 -17.88 12.47 32.93
C LEU A 482 -18.36 13.61 33.86
N ALA A 483 -17.54 14.09 34.80
CA ALA A 483 -17.98 15.07 35.78
C ALA A 483 -18.56 16.34 35.11
N GLY A 484 -19.83 16.65 35.39
CA GLY A 484 -20.52 17.82 34.84
C GLY A 484 -20.83 17.74 33.33
N ALA A 485 -20.65 16.59 32.68
CA ALA A 485 -21.02 16.39 31.29
C ALA A 485 -22.54 16.50 31.07
N LYS A 486 -22.94 17.04 29.92
CA LYS A 486 -24.36 17.18 29.53
C LYS A 486 -24.78 15.95 28.72
N LEU A 487 -25.68 15.13 29.25
CA LEU A 487 -26.09 13.83 28.67
C LEU A 487 -27.57 13.79 28.25
N GLN A 488 -28.21 14.94 28.04
CA GLN A 488 -29.62 15.00 27.68
C GLN A 488 -29.86 14.22 26.38
N ARG A 489 -30.76 13.23 26.42
CA ARG A 489 -31.09 12.33 25.29
C ARG A 489 -29.89 11.56 24.70
N ALA A 490 -28.78 11.44 25.44
CA ALA A 490 -27.70 10.55 25.03
C ALA A 490 -28.13 9.08 25.12
N HIS A 491 -27.80 8.28 24.12
CA HIS A 491 -28.13 6.86 24.07
C HIS A 491 -27.00 6.03 24.68
N LEU A 492 -27.25 5.42 25.84
CA LEU A 492 -26.28 4.62 26.60
C LEU A 492 -26.85 3.20 26.81
N LYS A 493 -26.86 2.35 25.77
CA LYS A 493 -27.15 0.92 25.93
C LYS A 493 -25.83 0.14 25.83
N GLY A 494 -25.39 -0.51 26.92
CA GLY A 494 -24.12 -1.23 26.98
C GLY A 494 -23.58 -1.44 28.40
N LYS A 495 -22.36 -1.98 28.53
CA LYS A 495 -21.67 -2.17 29.83
C LYS A 495 -21.56 -0.83 30.57
N ALA A 496 -22.28 -0.70 31.68
CA ALA A 496 -22.15 0.45 32.56
C ALA A 496 -20.72 0.54 33.15
N PRO A 497 -20.19 1.76 33.38
CA PRO A 497 -18.86 1.93 33.97
C PRO A 497 -18.78 1.25 35.35
N ARG A 498 -17.67 0.56 35.63
CA ARG A 498 -17.42 0.02 36.96
C ARG A 498 -17.11 1.19 37.89
N ARG A 499 -18.08 1.59 38.73
CA ARG A 499 -17.87 2.61 39.78
C ARG A 499 -16.69 2.20 40.66
N ARG A 500 -15.72 3.11 40.86
CA ARG A 500 -14.84 3.11 42.03
C ARG A 500 -15.32 4.18 43.01
#